data_AF-A0A1B2HMD5-F1
#
_entry.id   AF-A0A1B2HMD5-F1
#
_cell.length_a   1.000
_cell.length_b   1.000
_cell.length_c   1.000
_cell.angle_alpha   90.00
_cell.angle_beta   90.00
_cell.angle_gamma   90.00
#
_symmetry.space_group_name_H-M   'P 1'
#
loop_
_entity.id
_entity.type
_entity.pdbx_description
1 polymer ?
#
loop_
_entity_poly.entity_id
_entity_poly.type
_entity_poly.pdbx_seq_one_letter_code
_entity_poly.pdbx_strand_id
1 'polypeptide(L)'
;MKRWRDTNPYGGTVDYMAPTNCAFRSFERQEPIPPIPRKYPAGIVINSDGNTQTPYANGQVMAEHLNVPLISVADDGQHGHYALRRNACVDALVNKYLVSGVLPASRVTCAGTDIAEPVPPGAARGDSVAVGRPLSDVLGEIAGETKPF
;
A
#
# COMPACT_ATOMS: atom_id res chain seq x y z
N MET A 1 -8.21 -18.82 -9.80
CA MET A 1 -7.13 -18.45 -10.76
C MET A 1 -7.68 -17.88 -12.08
N LYS A 2 -8.47 -18.63 -12.89
CA LYS A 2 -8.97 -18.16 -14.21
C LYS A 2 -9.66 -16.78 -14.20
N ARG A 3 -10.67 -16.59 -13.35
CA ARG A 3 -11.39 -15.31 -13.22
C ARG A 3 -10.46 -14.13 -12.96
N TRP A 4 -9.50 -14.27 -12.04
CA TRP A 4 -8.59 -13.17 -11.68
C TRP A 4 -7.64 -12.81 -12.82
N ARG A 5 -7.16 -13.81 -13.58
CA ARG A 5 -6.40 -13.58 -14.80
C ARG A 5 -7.22 -12.83 -15.86
N ASP A 6 -8.52 -13.15 -15.98
CA ASP A 6 -9.39 -12.53 -16.98
C ASP A 6 -9.81 -11.09 -16.60
N THR A 7 -10.02 -10.81 -15.30
CA THR A 7 -10.54 -9.51 -14.85
C THR A 7 -9.49 -8.55 -14.29
N ASN A 8 -8.28 -9.03 -13.96
CA ASN A 8 -7.18 -8.23 -13.42
C ASN A 8 -5.86 -8.62 -14.10
N PRO A 9 -5.70 -8.32 -15.41
CA PRO A 9 -4.60 -8.85 -16.23
C PRO A 9 -3.25 -8.15 -15.99
N TYR A 10 -3.16 -7.23 -15.03
CA TYR A 10 -1.97 -6.43 -14.77
C TYR A 10 -1.30 -6.85 -13.46
N GLY A 11 0.04 -6.82 -13.45
CA GLY A 11 0.84 -7.15 -12.25
C GLY A 11 0.74 -8.63 -11.83
N GLY A 12 1.12 -8.89 -10.57
CA GLY A 12 1.15 -10.24 -9.97
C GLY A 12 -0.19 -10.70 -9.37
N THR A 13 -1.34 -10.18 -9.79
CA THR A 13 -2.63 -10.40 -9.10
C THR A 13 -2.99 -11.88 -8.98
N VAL A 14 -2.69 -12.69 -9.99
CA VAL A 14 -2.95 -14.13 -9.95
C VAL A 14 -2.13 -14.81 -8.85
N ASP A 15 -0.87 -14.41 -8.68
CA ASP A 15 0.01 -14.94 -7.64
C ASP A 15 -0.44 -14.48 -6.24
N TYR A 16 -0.85 -13.22 -6.10
CA TYR A 16 -1.43 -12.71 -4.85
C TYR A 16 -2.77 -13.36 -4.46
N MET A 17 -3.50 -13.91 -5.44
CA MET A 17 -4.78 -14.59 -5.22
C MET A 17 -4.65 -16.11 -5.11
N ALA A 18 -3.46 -16.67 -5.33
CA ALA A 18 -3.21 -18.09 -5.14
C ALA A 18 -3.24 -18.46 -3.65
N PRO A 19 -3.59 -19.72 -3.29
CA PRO A 19 -3.46 -20.18 -1.91
C PRO A 19 -2.03 -19.96 -1.40
N THR A 20 -1.90 -19.22 -0.31
CA THR A 20 -0.59 -19.00 0.33
C THR A 20 -0.19 -20.20 1.17
N ASN A 21 1.06 -20.23 1.65
CA ASN A 21 1.54 -21.25 2.57
C ASN A 21 0.65 -21.41 3.82
N CYS A 22 -0.03 -20.35 4.26
CA CYS A 22 -0.97 -20.38 5.39
C CYS A 22 -2.22 -21.23 5.13
N ALA A 23 -2.59 -21.49 3.87
CA ALA A 23 -3.73 -22.34 3.51
C ALA A 23 -3.46 -23.83 3.78
N PHE A 24 -2.19 -24.23 3.78
CA PHE A 24 -1.75 -25.62 3.96
C PHE A 24 -1.11 -25.86 5.34
N ARG A 25 -1.30 -24.92 6.28
CA ARG A 25 -0.76 -25.05 7.63
C ARG A 25 -1.30 -26.30 8.31
N SER A 26 -0.42 -27.06 8.97
CA SER A 26 -0.78 -28.20 9.81
C SER A 26 -0.99 -27.83 11.28
N PHE A 27 -0.59 -26.61 11.67
CA PHE A 27 -0.74 -26.11 13.03
C PHE A 27 -2.07 -25.38 13.22
N GLU A 28 -2.62 -25.50 14.43
CA GLU A 28 -3.75 -24.70 14.88
C GLU A 28 -3.33 -23.24 15.09
N ARG A 29 -4.21 -22.29 14.75
CA ARG A 29 -3.94 -20.87 14.96
C ARG A 29 -3.77 -20.62 16.46
N GLN A 30 -2.61 -20.13 16.88
CA GLN A 30 -2.32 -19.95 18.31
C GLN A 30 -3.24 -18.94 18.99
N GLU A 31 -3.71 -17.94 18.25
CA GLU A 31 -4.60 -16.90 18.79
C GLU A 31 -5.83 -16.71 17.90
N PRO A 32 -7.05 -16.64 18.47
CA PRO A 32 -8.22 -16.19 17.73
C PRO A 32 -8.05 -14.73 17.31
N ILE A 33 -8.88 -14.25 16.38
CA ILE A 33 -8.91 -12.82 16.06
C ILE A 33 -9.31 -12.09 17.35
N PRO A 34 -8.47 -11.19 17.89
CA PRO A 34 -8.78 -10.55 19.15
C PRO A 34 -9.97 -9.60 18.98
N PRO A 35 -10.91 -9.57 19.94
CA PRO A 35 -11.85 -8.46 20.00
C PRO A 35 -11.05 -7.17 20.24
N ILE A 36 -11.52 -6.05 19.69
CA ILE A 36 -10.88 -4.75 19.89
C ILE A 36 -11.76 -3.90 20.83
N PRO A 37 -11.70 -4.12 22.17
CA PRO A 37 -12.42 -3.28 23.12
C PRO A 37 -11.72 -1.93 23.29
N ARG A 38 -12.50 -0.86 23.46
CA ARG A 38 -11.94 0.46 23.74
C ARG A 38 -11.66 0.61 25.24
N LYS A 39 -10.41 0.36 25.63
CA LYS A 39 -9.88 0.64 26.99
C LYS A 39 -8.77 1.70 26.99
N TYR A 40 -8.71 2.51 25.94
CA TYR A 40 -7.62 3.46 25.66
C TYR A 40 -8.17 4.81 25.14
N PRO A 41 -7.38 5.91 25.24
CA PRO A 41 -7.74 7.20 24.65
C PRO A 41 -7.98 7.11 23.14
N ALA A 42 -8.77 8.03 22.58
CA ALA A 42 -9.04 8.04 21.15
C ALA A 42 -7.74 8.16 20.33
N GLY A 43 -7.63 7.34 19.30
CA GLY A 43 -6.57 7.40 18.28
C GLY A 43 -6.98 8.21 17.07
N ILE A 44 -6.21 8.06 15.99
CA ILE A 44 -6.49 8.58 14.65
C ILE A 44 -6.17 7.46 13.65
N VAL A 45 -6.96 7.36 12.59
CA VAL A 45 -6.63 6.53 11.42
C VAL A 45 -6.23 7.45 10.26
N ILE A 46 -5.23 7.04 9.49
CA ILE A 46 -4.75 7.76 8.30
C ILE A 46 -4.68 6.78 7.15
N ASN A 47 -5.27 7.12 6.01
CA ASN A 47 -5.14 6.29 4.81
C ASN A 47 -5.34 7.12 3.54
N SER A 48 -4.86 6.63 2.40
CA SER A 48 -5.10 7.22 1.08
C SER A 48 -5.96 6.33 0.20
N ASP A 49 -6.60 6.95 -0.79
CA ASP A 49 -7.41 6.29 -1.81
C ASP A 49 -6.62 5.34 -2.72
N GLY A 50 -5.36 5.66 -3.01
CA GLY A 50 -4.46 4.87 -3.85
C GLY A 50 -3.60 3.83 -3.12
N ASN A 51 -3.72 3.66 -1.80
CA ASN A 51 -2.89 2.74 -1.03
C ASN A 51 -3.15 1.26 -1.41
N THR A 52 -2.17 0.64 -2.08
CA THR A 52 -2.29 -0.73 -2.60
C THR A 52 -1.97 -1.82 -1.57
N GLN A 53 -1.33 -1.48 -0.44
CA GLN A 53 -0.96 -2.43 0.61
C GLN A 53 -2.06 -2.57 1.67
N THR A 54 -2.68 -1.45 2.05
CA THR A 54 -3.76 -1.38 3.03
C THR A 54 -4.90 -0.52 2.47
N PRO A 55 -5.85 -1.13 1.72
CA PRO A 55 -6.86 -0.40 0.96
C PRO A 55 -7.64 0.63 1.78
N TYR A 56 -7.99 1.75 1.16
CA TYR A 56 -8.71 2.86 1.79
C TYR A 56 -9.97 2.41 2.54
N ALA A 57 -10.75 1.52 1.93
CA ALA A 57 -11.96 0.96 2.52
C ALA A 57 -11.71 0.31 3.90
N ASN A 58 -10.57 -0.35 4.09
CA ASN A 58 -10.20 -0.94 5.38
C ASN A 58 -9.92 0.16 6.42
N GLY A 59 -9.31 1.27 6.00
CA GLY A 59 -9.10 2.44 6.87
C GLY A 59 -10.41 3.10 7.29
N GLN A 60 -11.39 3.20 6.38
CA GLN A 60 -12.73 3.71 6.69
C GLN A 60 -13.43 2.82 7.73
N VAL A 61 -13.47 1.51 7.47
CA VAL A 61 -14.06 0.53 8.40
C VAL A 61 -13.36 0.56 9.76
N MET A 62 -12.02 0.68 9.80
CA MET A 62 -11.27 0.78 11.05
C MET A 62 -11.63 2.05 11.82
N ALA A 63 -11.69 3.21 11.16
CA ALA A 63 -12.02 4.48 11.80
C ALA A 63 -13.45 4.47 12.37
N GLU A 64 -14.39 3.84 11.65
CA GLU A 64 -15.77 3.63 12.10
C GLU A 64 -15.84 2.68 13.29
N HIS A 65 -15.20 1.51 13.18
CA HIS A 65 -15.21 0.48 14.21
C HIS A 65 -14.60 0.98 15.54
N LEU A 66 -13.51 1.75 15.45
CA LEU A 66 -12.84 2.33 16.62
C LEU A 66 -13.51 3.62 17.11
N ASN A 67 -14.44 4.18 16.34
CA ASN A 67 -15.05 5.50 16.55
C ASN A 67 -13.99 6.58 16.80
N VAL A 68 -13.11 6.75 15.80
CA VAL A 68 -11.99 7.71 15.80
C VAL A 68 -11.99 8.55 14.51
N PRO A 69 -11.28 9.70 14.51
CA PRO A 69 -11.08 10.46 13.29
C PRO A 69 -10.37 9.69 12.18
N LEU A 70 -10.73 10.01 10.94
CA LEU A 70 -10.05 9.57 9.72
C LEU A 70 -9.44 10.78 9.02
N ILE A 71 -8.12 10.74 8.82
CA ILE A 71 -7.39 11.61 7.89
C ILE A 71 -7.30 10.87 6.56
N SER A 72 -8.01 11.37 5.56
CA SER A 72 -8.00 10.87 4.19
C SER A 72 -6.96 11.63 3.38
N VAL A 73 -6.04 10.94 2.72
CA VAL A 73 -5.11 11.55 1.77
C VAL A 73 -5.63 11.27 0.38
N ALA A 74 -6.11 12.31 -0.31
CA ALA A 74 -6.72 12.19 -1.63
C ALA A 74 -5.68 12.20 -2.74
N ASP A 75 -5.90 11.41 -3.78
CA ASP A 75 -5.05 11.30 -4.96
C ASP A 75 -3.61 10.90 -4.61
N ASP A 76 -3.44 9.86 -3.79
CA ASP A 76 -2.13 9.44 -3.29
C ASP A 76 -1.96 7.92 -3.23
N GLY A 77 -0.94 7.41 -3.92
CA GLY A 77 -0.61 5.99 -4.01
C GLY A 77 0.17 5.42 -2.82
N GLN A 78 0.57 6.23 -1.85
CA GLN A 78 1.57 5.84 -0.85
C GLN A 78 0.97 5.03 0.30
N HIS A 79 1.80 4.12 0.82
CA HIS A 79 1.53 3.37 2.03
C HIS A 79 2.31 3.95 3.22
N GLY A 80 1.66 4.19 4.36
CA GLY A 80 2.30 4.78 5.55
C GLY A 80 2.55 6.28 5.40
N HIS A 81 1.64 7.10 5.91
CA HIS A 81 1.56 8.54 5.59
C HIS A 81 2.33 9.46 6.52
N TYR A 82 2.27 9.22 7.84
CA TYR A 82 2.88 10.10 8.83
C TYR A 82 4.41 10.01 8.81
N ALA A 83 5.09 11.18 8.82
CA ALA A 83 6.54 11.38 8.87
C ALA A 83 7.36 10.82 7.69
N LEU A 84 6.81 9.90 6.89
CA LEU A 84 7.53 9.22 5.81
C LEU A 84 7.28 9.87 4.43
N ARG A 85 6.19 10.61 4.26
CA ARG A 85 5.74 11.13 2.95
C ARG A 85 5.91 12.64 2.78
N ARG A 86 6.43 13.33 3.81
CA ARG A 86 6.60 14.80 3.83
C ARG A 86 5.29 15.56 3.53
N ASN A 87 4.16 14.98 3.94
CA ASN A 87 2.86 15.58 3.76
C ASN A 87 2.58 16.52 4.93
N ALA A 88 2.84 17.82 4.74
CA ALA A 88 2.72 18.81 5.81
C ALA A 88 1.32 18.88 6.46
N CYS A 89 0.25 18.61 5.69
CA CYS A 89 -1.11 18.56 6.23
C CYS A 89 -1.27 17.38 7.21
N VAL A 90 -0.85 16.18 6.80
CA VAL A 90 -0.88 14.98 7.66
C VAL A 90 0.01 15.18 8.88
N ASP A 91 1.26 15.60 8.67
CA ASP A 91 2.24 15.75 9.75
C ASP A 91 1.79 16.78 10.79
N ALA A 92 1.20 17.90 10.36
CA ALA A 92 0.67 18.90 11.29
C ALA A 92 -0.47 18.36 12.15
N LEU A 93 -1.43 17.63 11.55
CA LEU A 93 -2.57 17.05 12.28
C LEU A 93 -2.10 15.98 13.28
N VAL A 94 -1.19 15.10 12.85
CA VAL A 94 -0.67 14.03 13.71
C VAL A 94 0.22 14.58 14.81
N ASN A 95 1.09 15.54 14.52
CA ASN A 95 1.92 16.19 15.55
C ASN A 95 1.07 16.89 16.60
N LYS A 96 0.00 17.57 16.20
CA LYS A 96 -0.93 18.22 17.13
C LYS A 96 -1.60 17.20 18.06
N TYR A 97 -1.93 16.02 17.54
CA TYR A 97 -2.44 14.91 18.34
C TYR A 97 -1.39 14.33 19.29
N LEU A 98 -0.20 14.01 18.79
CA LEU A 98 0.86 13.37 19.58
C LEU A 98 1.42 14.30 20.67
N VAL A 99 1.57 15.60 20.37
CA VAL A 99 2.17 16.58 21.29
C VAL A 99 1.15 17.18 22.24
N SER A 100 -0.05 17.50 21.74
CA SER A 100 -1.05 18.27 22.51
C SER A 100 -2.33 17.48 22.82
N GLY A 101 -2.43 16.22 22.36
CA GLY A 101 -3.63 15.39 22.57
C GLY A 101 -4.87 15.86 21.79
N VAL A 102 -4.72 16.80 20.85
CA VAL A 102 -5.86 17.37 20.12
C VAL A 102 -6.16 16.54 18.88
N LEU A 103 -7.36 15.96 18.84
CA LEU A 103 -7.87 15.22 17.69
C LEU A 103 -8.23 16.17 16.53
N PRO A 104 -8.06 15.73 15.28
CA PRO A 104 -8.61 16.44 14.12
C PRO A 104 -10.14 16.29 14.07
N ALA A 105 -10.77 16.98 13.11
CA ALA A 105 -12.17 16.74 12.79
C ALA A 105 -12.41 15.25 12.47
N SER A 106 -13.63 14.75 12.72
CA SER A 106 -13.97 13.33 12.56
C SER A 106 -13.62 12.79 11.17
N ARG A 107 -13.74 13.62 10.14
CA ARG A 107 -13.27 13.37 8.78
C ARG A 107 -12.56 14.62 8.29
N VAL A 108 -11.32 14.47 7.85
CA VAL A 108 -10.52 15.55 7.27
C VAL A 108 -9.75 14.99 6.07
N THR A 109 -9.62 15.80 5.02
CA THR A 109 -8.90 15.43 3.81
C THR A 109 -7.64 16.27 3.67
N CYS A 110 -6.51 15.61 3.44
CA CYS A 110 -5.26 16.22 2.99
C CYS A 110 -5.06 15.89 1.51
N ALA A 111 -4.39 16.79 0.78
CA ALA A 111 -3.96 16.50 -0.59
C ALA A 111 -2.80 15.49 -0.59
N GLY A 112 -2.74 14.67 -1.63
CA GLY A 112 -1.64 13.77 -1.92
C GLY A 112 -0.33 14.48 -2.20
N THR A 113 0.75 13.73 -1.97
CA THR A 113 2.13 14.10 -2.30
C THR A 113 2.69 13.24 -3.42
N ASP A 114 2.12 12.06 -3.66
CA ASP A 114 2.45 11.15 -4.75
C ASP A 114 1.24 10.99 -5.67
N ILE A 115 1.02 12.03 -6.47
CA ILE A 115 -0.09 12.11 -7.41
C ILE A 115 0.31 11.37 -8.68
N ALA A 116 -0.51 10.41 -9.10
CA ALA A 116 -0.27 9.69 -10.34
C ALA A 116 -0.28 10.64 -11.54
N GLU A 117 0.70 10.49 -12.45
CA GLU A 117 0.68 11.25 -13.69
C GLU A 117 -0.58 10.88 -14.49
N PRO A 118 -1.35 11.88 -14.99
CA PRO A 118 -2.51 11.61 -15.81
C PRO A 118 -2.04 11.16 -17.20
N VAL A 119 -1.71 9.88 -17.34
CA VAL A 119 -1.33 9.26 -18.62
C VAL A 119 -2.59 8.77 -19.34
N PRO A 120 -2.97 9.34 -20.51
CA PRO A 120 -4.12 8.87 -21.25
C PRO A 120 -3.91 7.42 -21.74
N PRO A 121 -4.98 6.60 -21.83
CA PRO A 121 -4.89 5.26 -22.40
C PRO A 121 -4.23 5.28 -23.79
N GLY A 122 -3.18 4.49 -23.99
CA GLY A 122 -2.42 4.43 -25.25
C GLY A 122 -1.45 5.59 -25.50
N ALA A 123 -1.38 6.57 -24.59
CA ALA A 123 -0.44 7.70 -24.66
C ALA A 123 0.70 7.58 -23.65
N ALA A 124 0.81 6.44 -22.92
CA ALA A 124 2.07 6.08 -22.31
C ALA A 124 3.11 6.19 -23.42
N ARG A 125 4.06 7.13 -23.28
CA ARG A 125 5.25 7.13 -24.14
C ARG A 125 5.71 5.69 -24.06
N GLY A 126 5.73 5.00 -25.21
CA GLY A 126 6.47 3.76 -25.26
C GLY A 126 7.82 4.16 -24.71
N ASP A 127 8.12 3.74 -23.48
CA ASP A 127 9.49 3.66 -23.02
C ASP A 127 10.16 3.08 -24.23
N SER A 128 11.06 3.84 -24.84
CA SER A 128 11.93 3.29 -25.85
C SER A 128 12.47 2.06 -25.16
N VAL A 129 11.91 0.89 -25.48
CA VAL A 129 12.35 -0.39 -24.94
C VAL A 129 13.76 -0.37 -25.46
N ALA A 130 14.70 0.03 -24.59
CA ALA A 130 16.10 -0.06 -24.89
C ALA A 130 16.23 -1.50 -25.31
N VAL A 131 16.50 -1.72 -26.60
CA VAL A 131 16.35 -3.01 -27.27
C VAL A 131 16.89 -4.03 -26.30
N GLY A 132 15.98 -4.81 -25.70
CA GLY A 132 16.33 -5.62 -24.54
C GLY A 132 17.46 -6.51 -25.00
N ARG A 133 18.63 -6.41 -24.36
CA ARG A 133 19.75 -7.29 -24.71
C ARG A 133 19.23 -8.72 -24.62
N PRO A 134 19.41 -9.54 -25.67
CA PRO A 134 18.89 -10.89 -25.66
C PRO A 134 19.46 -11.62 -24.44
N LEU A 135 18.63 -12.43 -23.77
CA LEU A 135 19.01 -13.12 -22.54
C LEU A 135 20.29 -13.95 -22.70
N SER A 136 20.59 -14.41 -23.93
CA SER A 136 21.85 -15.06 -24.30
C SER A 136 23.09 -14.23 -23.99
N ASP A 137 23.03 -12.91 -24.20
CA ASP A 137 24.17 -12.02 -23.99
C ASP A 137 24.45 -11.84 -22.50
N VAL A 138 23.39 -11.72 -21.70
CA VAL A 138 23.47 -11.64 -20.24
C VAL A 138 23.98 -12.97 -19.66
N LEU A 139 23.48 -14.10 -20.16
CA LEU A 139 23.94 -15.42 -19.73
C LEU A 139 25.39 -15.68 -20.17
N GLY A 140 25.80 -15.17 -21.32
CA GLY A 140 27.18 -15.24 -21.80
C GLY A 140 28.15 -14.45 -20.92
N GLU A 141 27.76 -13.26 -20.45
CA GLU A 141 28.54 -12.48 -19.48
C GLU A 141 28.67 -13.21 -18.14
N ILE A 142 27.58 -13.73 -17.58
CA ILE A 142 27.59 -14.49 -16.32
C ILE A 142 28.45 -15.76 -16.45
N ALA A 143 28.43 -16.42 -17.61
CA ALA A 143 29.25 -17.60 -17.88
C ALA A 143 30.73 -17.27 -18.14
N GLY A 144 31.02 -16.08 -18.68
CA GLY A 144 32.36 -15.58 -18.95
C GLY A 144 33.03 -14.92 -17.74
N GLU A 145 32.24 -14.58 -16.71
CA GLU A 145 32.75 -14.11 -15.43
C GLU A 145 33.49 -15.26 -14.74
N THR A 146 34.82 -15.22 -14.77
CA THR A 146 35.64 -16.15 -13.99
C THR A 146 35.33 -15.92 -12.52
N LYS A 147 34.55 -16.85 -11.93
CA LYS A 147 34.28 -16.87 -10.49
C LYS A 147 35.62 -16.74 -9.75
N PRO A 148 35.75 -15.79 -8.80
CA PRO A 148 36.94 -15.69 -7.97
C PRO A 148 36.88 -16.77 -6.88
N PHE A 149 36.86 -18.05 -7.27
CA PHE A 149 37.19 -19.21 -6.44
C PHE A 149 37.70 -20.33 -7.34
#